data_AF-A0A1Y1S1F1-F1
#
_entry.id   AF-A0A1Y1S1F1-F1
#
_cell.length_a   1.000
_cell.length_b   1.000
_cell.length_c   1.000
_cell.angle_alpha   90.00
_cell.angle_beta   90.00
_cell.angle_gamma   90.00
#
_symmetry.space_group_name_H-M   'P 1'
#
loop_
_entity.id
_entity.type
_entity.pdbx_description
1 polymer ?
#
loop_
_entity_poly.entity_id
_entity_poly.type
_entity_poly.pdbx_seq_one_letter_code
_entity_poly.pdbx_strand_id
1 'polypeptide(L)'
;MKKDKQATRDALVQRVIDFSMRRLGYGSSYTSPSVPCRLGKGGRGSYFVVVSLLDRDSLLFQEMVKNLDGVGRLFRSWTFHHHAVWETVNVERNGRQIFLQDLLPELKDLDEKLDVLYKGITPSGFYYSEELQASGKDLIVDLEGNESILRSLSRSHRTRILSHAAFAAGIVLLLGVTFFSSVRLTSLSKVKQEIDDTITRYQMESEEQFENIQSFISNADLDLQVLKDTLANKERDFEFSRRQAYINVLRLAEELTYRLPARKEAYRLIAANILEAASYGEIIYEMSKLPSEEYQARILLATSEEKIIPFSLYEPAFADMVYPVRVPGRPNDGKGFRMTSGFMDKRIDPLGSGGYQPHYAVDIMNVANISLINYAGEIIRDGNPAGDVVSVADGTVTQNSFDERYGWTLEIEHELTDDIRKAYPRATTWRTFYSHLAEKSPLGAGVKVSVNQKLGEIGSTGASTGPHLHFEVRILRPGGKYYGTDGQFDKINPFPRKRPKVSRNLTR
;
A
#
# COMPACT_ATOMS: atom_id res chain seq x y z
N MET A 1 39.97 -8.21 -3.19
CA MET A 1 38.77 -7.87 -2.39
C MET A 1 37.86 -6.83 -3.05
N LYS A 2 38.28 -5.60 -3.40
CA LYS A 2 37.37 -4.61 -4.04
C LYS A 2 36.79 -5.06 -5.39
N LYS A 3 37.64 -5.62 -6.26
CA LYS A 3 37.24 -6.13 -7.60
C LYS A 3 36.24 -7.29 -7.54
N ASP A 4 36.37 -8.12 -6.50
CA ASP A 4 35.54 -9.30 -6.23
C ASP A 4 34.15 -8.92 -5.67
N LYS A 5 34.10 -7.92 -4.78
CA LYS A 5 32.85 -7.33 -4.30
C LYS A 5 32.06 -6.61 -5.40
N GLN A 6 32.75 -5.94 -6.33
CA GLN A 6 32.09 -5.29 -7.47
C GLN A 6 31.47 -6.33 -8.42
N ALA A 7 32.24 -7.34 -8.83
CA ALA A 7 31.72 -8.41 -9.69
C ALA A 7 30.53 -9.16 -9.06
N THR A 8 30.57 -9.38 -7.74
CA THR A 8 29.44 -9.96 -7.01
C THR A 8 28.20 -9.06 -7.04
N ARG A 9 28.37 -7.75 -6.85
CA ARG A 9 27.26 -6.80 -6.93
C ARG A 9 26.64 -6.78 -8.32
N ASP A 10 27.46 -6.71 -9.36
CA ASP A 10 27.01 -6.66 -10.74
C ASP A 10 26.21 -7.92 -11.11
N ALA A 11 26.66 -9.10 -10.65
CA ALA A 11 25.93 -10.35 -10.84
C ALA A 11 24.56 -10.37 -10.13
N LEU A 12 24.49 -9.86 -8.89
CA LEU A 12 23.22 -9.77 -8.15
C LEU A 12 22.26 -8.77 -8.79
N VAL A 13 22.76 -7.61 -9.24
CA VAL A 13 21.97 -6.63 -9.98
C VAL A 13 21.44 -7.25 -11.26
N GLN A 14 22.29 -7.91 -12.06
CA GLN A 14 21.86 -8.56 -13.30
C GLN A 14 20.76 -9.58 -13.05
N ARG A 15 20.83 -10.35 -11.96
CA ARG A 15 19.78 -11.32 -11.61
C ARG A 15 18.44 -10.64 -11.29
N VAL A 16 18.45 -9.51 -10.58
CA VAL A 16 17.23 -8.73 -10.30
C VAL A 16 16.63 -8.19 -11.60
N ILE A 17 17.48 -7.70 -12.51
CA ILE A 17 17.04 -7.23 -13.83
C ILE A 17 16.46 -8.37 -14.68
N ASP A 18 17.12 -9.52 -14.73
CA ASP A 18 16.64 -10.70 -15.46
C ASP A 18 15.29 -11.18 -14.93
N PHE A 19 15.12 -11.23 -13.60
CA PHE A 19 13.83 -11.51 -12.98
C PHE A 19 12.78 -10.50 -13.45
N SER A 20 13.12 -9.21 -13.39
CA SER A 20 12.22 -8.10 -13.71
C SER A 20 11.78 -8.13 -15.17
N MET A 21 12.73 -8.17 -16.11
CA MET A 21 12.48 -8.12 -17.55
C MET A 21 11.71 -9.35 -18.04
N ARG A 22 12.01 -10.55 -17.51
CA ARG A 22 11.25 -11.76 -17.85
C ARG A 22 9.78 -11.69 -17.40
N ARG A 23 9.48 -10.98 -16.32
CA ARG A 23 8.13 -10.87 -15.76
C ARG A 23 7.34 -9.71 -16.33
N LEU A 24 8.02 -8.62 -16.66
CA LEU A 24 7.46 -7.52 -17.42
C LEU A 24 7.03 -7.98 -18.82
N GLY A 25 7.84 -8.81 -19.50
CA GLY A 25 7.53 -9.27 -20.85
C GLY A 25 7.39 -8.08 -21.81
N TYR A 26 6.19 -7.89 -22.37
CA TYR A 26 5.85 -6.71 -23.19
C TYR A 26 5.16 -5.59 -22.39
N GLY A 27 4.89 -5.79 -21.10
CA GLY A 27 4.24 -4.82 -20.22
C GLY A 27 5.22 -3.88 -19.53
N SER A 28 4.70 -2.76 -19.00
CA SER A 28 5.49 -1.74 -18.27
C SER A 28 5.44 -1.89 -16.74
N SER A 29 4.64 -2.83 -16.20
CA SER A 29 4.62 -3.14 -14.78
C SER A 29 4.25 -4.60 -14.51
N TYR A 30 4.72 -5.14 -13.39
CA TYR A 30 4.47 -6.50 -12.92
C TYR A 30 4.38 -6.53 -11.39
N THR A 31 3.45 -7.30 -10.85
CA THR A 31 3.34 -7.56 -9.40
C THR A 31 3.38 -9.06 -9.16
N SER A 32 4.20 -9.52 -8.21
CA SER A 32 4.30 -10.94 -7.87
C SER A 32 3.12 -11.40 -7.00
N PRO A 33 2.77 -12.70 -7.01
CA PRO A 33 2.00 -13.32 -5.94
C PRO A 33 2.65 -13.06 -4.58
N SER A 34 1.83 -13.03 -3.53
CA SER A 34 2.33 -12.84 -2.17
C SER A 34 2.76 -14.16 -1.52
N VAL A 35 3.93 -14.16 -0.89
CA VAL A 35 4.46 -15.29 -0.12
C VAL A 35 4.38 -15.00 1.39
N PRO A 36 4.06 -15.98 2.24
CA PRO A 36 4.04 -15.77 3.69
C PRO A 36 5.40 -15.31 4.22
N CYS A 37 5.41 -14.35 5.14
CA CYS A 37 6.63 -13.86 5.78
C CYS A 37 6.46 -13.66 7.29
N ARG A 38 7.59 -13.65 8.01
CA ARG A 38 7.67 -13.27 9.42
C ARG A 38 8.25 -11.87 9.54
N LEU A 39 7.59 -11.05 10.35
CA LEU A 39 8.02 -9.69 10.64
C LEU A 39 8.93 -9.70 11.87
N GLY A 40 9.97 -8.86 11.89
CA GLY A 40 11.02 -8.83 12.94
C GLY A 40 10.52 -8.88 14.40
N LYS A 41 9.32 -8.34 14.70
CA LYS A 41 8.68 -8.40 16.04
C LYS A 41 7.83 -9.66 16.31
N GLY A 42 7.98 -10.73 15.53
CA GLY A 42 7.20 -11.97 15.66
C GLY A 42 5.82 -11.93 14.99
N GLY A 43 5.50 -10.86 14.25
CA GLY A 43 4.27 -10.75 13.45
C GLY A 43 4.30 -11.66 12.22
N ARG A 44 3.12 -12.00 11.70
CA ARG A 44 2.98 -12.67 10.39
C ARG A 44 2.50 -11.66 9.35
N GLY A 45 3.00 -11.76 8.14
CA GLY A 45 2.60 -10.93 7.02
C GLY A 45 2.70 -11.68 5.70
N SER A 46 2.52 -10.95 4.60
CA SER A 46 2.84 -11.44 3.27
C SER A 46 3.78 -10.49 2.55
N TYR A 47 4.77 -11.06 1.86
CA TYR A 47 5.79 -10.36 1.10
C TYR A 47 5.51 -10.52 -0.38
N PHE A 48 5.66 -9.45 -1.16
CA PHE A 48 5.55 -9.48 -2.61
C PHE A 48 6.38 -8.35 -3.22
N VAL A 49 6.62 -8.41 -4.53
CA VAL A 49 7.37 -7.39 -5.25
C VAL A 49 6.55 -6.74 -6.34
N VAL A 50 6.82 -5.47 -6.58
CA VAL A 50 6.28 -4.68 -7.68
C VAL A 50 7.46 -4.20 -8.53
N VAL A 51 7.34 -4.37 -9.84
CA VAL A 51 8.37 -4.00 -10.82
C VAL A 51 7.73 -3.07 -11.82
N SER A 52 8.35 -1.94 -12.11
CA SER A 52 7.84 -0.94 -13.05
C SER A 52 8.96 -0.39 -13.93
N LEU A 53 8.72 -0.32 -15.24
CA LEU A 53 9.56 0.45 -16.16
C LEU A 53 9.17 1.92 -16.07
N LEU A 54 10.10 2.78 -15.68
CA LEU A 54 9.89 4.23 -15.60
C LEU A 54 10.07 4.88 -16.97
N ASP A 55 11.04 4.39 -17.73
CA ASP A 55 11.30 4.73 -19.13
C ASP A 55 12.01 3.55 -19.82
N ARG A 56 12.65 3.75 -20.98
CA ARG A 56 13.35 2.67 -21.71
C ARG A 56 14.60 2.17 -21.01
N ASP A 57 15.19 2.98 -20.14
CA ASP A 57 16.48 2.76 -19.51
C ASP A 57 16.38 2.71 -17.96
N SER A 58 15.22 2.99 -17.38
CA SER A 58 15.01 3.07 -15.93
C SER A 58 14.01 2.04 -15.42
N LEU A 59 14.40 1.28 -14.40
CA LEU A 59 13.58 0.24 -13.76
C LEU A 59 13.44 0.52 -12.27
N LEU A 60 12.20 0.51 -11.78
CA LEU A 60 11.87 0.57 -10.37
C LEU A 60 11.46 -0.82 -9.87
N PHE A 61 12.13 -1.31 -8.83
CA PHE A 61 11.84 -2.58 -8.18
C PHE A 61 11.52 -2.33 -6.71
N GLN A 62 10.33 -2.71 -6.26
CA GLN A 62 9.83 -2.41 -4.93
C GLN A 62 9.46 -3.70 -4.20
N GLU A 63 9.94 -3.81 -2.97
CA GLU A 63 9.63 -4.89 -2.04
C GLU A 63 8.57 -4.42 -1.05
N MET A 64 7.46 -5.12 -1.04
CA MET A 64 6.26 -4.76 -0.29
C MET A 64 5.95 -5.81 0.77
N VAL A 65 5.43 -5.36 1.91
CA VAL A 65 5.00 -6.21 3.02
C VAL A 65 3.58 -5.82 3.44
N LYS A 66 2.67 -6.77 3.45
CA LYS A 66 1.33 -6.62 4.02
C LYS A 66 1.31 -7.21 5.44
N ASN A 67 0.91 -6.39 6.42
CA ASN A 67 0.57 -6.87 7.76
C ASN A 67 -0.83 -7.53 7.75
N LEU A 68 -1.22 -8.20 8.84
CA LEU A 68 -2.55 -8.80 9.01
C LEU A 68 -3.72 -7.80 8.83
N ASP A 69 -3.45 -6.50 8.99
CA ASP A 69 -4.41 -5.41 8.83
C ASP A 69 -4.64 -5.02 7.35
N GLY A 70 -3.95 -5.68 6.40
CA GLY A 70 -4.10 -5.49 4.96
C GLY A 70 -3.34 -4.30 4.37
N VAL A 71 -2.75 -3.44 5.20
CA VAL A 71 -1.95 -2.28 4.76
C VAL A 71 -0.60 -2.76 4.22
N GLY A 72 -0.35 -2.51 2.93
CA GLY A 72 0.94 -2.70 2.30
C GLY A 72 1.91 -1.60 2.73
N ARG A 73 3.09 -1.98 3.21
CA ARG A 73 4.20 -1.08 3.53
C ARG A 73 5.34 -1.34 2.55
N LEU A 74 5.89 -0.27 2.01
CA LEU A 74 7.14 -0.32 1.26
C LEU A 74 8.26 -0.67 2.23
N PHE A 75 8.87 -1.84 2.04
CA PHE A 75 10.00 -2.29 2.83
C PHE A 75 11.30 -1.79 2.20
N ARG A 76 11.48 -2.03 0.89
CA ARG A 76 12.63 -1.54 0.13
C ARG A 76 12.25 -1.11 -1.27
N SER A 77 12.91 -0.08 -1.78
CA SER A 77 12.77 0.41 -3.15
C SER A 77 14.13 0.49 -3.80
N TRP A 78 14.23 -0.01 -5.02
CA TRP A 78 15.45 -0.06 -5.81
C TRP A 78 15.20 0.62 -7.15
N THR A 79 16.02 1.60 -7.47
CA THR A 79 16.01 2.25 -8.79
C THR A 79 17.25 1.80 -9.54
N PHE A 80 17.04 1.18 -10.70
CA PHE A 80 18.10 0.79 -11.62
C PHE A 80 18.03 1.65 -12.87
N HIS A 81 19.19 1.97 -13.42
CA HIS A 81 19.29 2.71 -14.68
C HIS A 81 20.31 2.04 -15.60
N HIS A 82 20.03 2.07 -16.89
CA HIS A 82 20.79 1.44 -17.93
C HIS A 82 21.52 2.49 -18.76
N HIS A 83 22.84 2.59 -18.60
CA HIS A 83 23.69 3.43 -19.45
C HIS A 83 24.43 2.56 -20.49
N ALA A 84 25.32 1.69 -20.03
CA ALA A 84 26.01 0.66 -20.83
C ALA A 84 25.82 -0.74 -20.22
N VAL A 85 25.63 -0.79 -18.91
CA VAL A 85 25.16 -1.93 -18.10
C VAL A 85 24.13 -1.40 -17.10
N TRP A 86 23.33 -2.29 -16.53
CA TRP A 86 22.39 -1.92 -15.48
C TRP A 86 23.11 -1.64 -14.16
N GLU A 87 22.86 -0.46 -13.59
CA GLU A 87 23.45 -0.03 -12.34
C GLU A 87 22.38 0.37 -11.33
N THR A 88 22.64 0.16 -10.04
CA THR A 88 21.76 0.64 -8.97
C THR A 88 22.02 2.11 -8.71
N VAL A 89 21.01 2.95 -8.94
CA VAL A 89 21.07 4.41 -8.77
C VAL A 89 20.64 4.82 -7.37
N ASN A 90 19.58 4.20 -6.85
CA ASN A 90 19.07 4.49 -5.52
C ASN A 90 18.54 3.23 -4.85
N VAL A 91 18.76 3.13 -3.54
CA VAL A 91 18.16 2.11 -2.69
C VAL A 91 17.66 2.77 -1.43
N GLU A 92 16.40 2.53 -1.12
CA GLU A 92 15.76 3.00 0.09
C GLU A 92 15.21 1.82 0.87
N ARG A 93 15.43 1.79 2.18
CA ARG A 93 14.87 0.81 3.10
C ARG A 93 14.09 1.53 4.19
N ASN A 94 12.82 1.20 4.36
CA ASN A 94 11.92 1.84 5.33
C ASN A 94 11.98 3.39 5.28
N GLY A 95 12.09 3.96 4.07
CA GLY A 95 12.18 5.42 3.86
C GLY A 95 13.56 6.04 4.13
N ARG A 96 14.62 5.24 4.34
CA ARG A 96 16.00 5.72 4.50
C ARG A 96 16.88 5.28 3.34
N GLN A 97 17.68 6.20 2.82
CA GLN A 97 18.64 5.92 1.75
C GLN A 97 19.77 5.00 2.24
N ILE A 98 20.09 3.96 1.47
CA ILE A 98 21.20 3.04 1.72
C ILE A 98 22.43 3.51 0.93
N PHE A 99 23.57 3.60 1.61
CA PHE A 99 24.83 4.01 1.00
C PHE A 99 25.56 2.85 0.30
N LEU A 100 26.47 3.20 -0.60
CA LEU A 100 27.21 2.26 -1.45
C LEU A 100 27.94 1.13 -0.68
N GLN A 101 28.40 1.42 0.54
CA GLN A 101 29.12 0.49 1.40
C GLN A 101 28.23 -0.63 1.96
N ASP A 102 26.92 -0.36 2.10
CA ASP A 102 25.92 -1.26 2.67
C ASP A 102 25.07 -1.94 1.59
N LEU A 103 25.33 -1.65 0.31
CA LEU A 103 24.55 -2.18 -0.81
C LEU A 103 24.68 -3.70 -0.99
N LEU A 104 25.87 -4.26 -0.78
CA LEU A 104 26.11 -5.69 -1.03
C LEU A 104 25.34 -6.60 -0.06
N PRO A 105 25.28 -6.33 1.27
CA PRO A 105 24.38 -7.03 2.19
C PRO A 105 22.90 -6.97 1.77
N GLU A 106 22.42 -5.80 1.34
CA GLU A 106 21.02 -5.62 0.93
C GLU A 106 20.70 -6.39 -0.35
N LEU A 107 21.61 -6.39 -1.35
CA LEU A 107 21.45 -7.17 -2.59
C LEU A 107 21.44 -8.68 -2.31
N LYS A 108 22.25 -9.18 -1.37
CA LYS A 108 22.25 -10.59 -0.98
C LYS A 108 20.95 -10.99 -0.29
N ASP A 109 20.38 -10.12 0.54
CA ASP A 109 19.10 -10.38 1.17
C ASP A 109 17.94 -10.35 0.15
N LEU A 110 17.98 -9.43 -0.83
CA LEU A 110 17.05 -9.44 -1.96
C LEU A 110 17.16 -10.74 -2.79
N ASP A 111 18.39 -11.20 -3.03
CA ASP A 111 18.66 -12.43 -3.77
C ASP A 111 18.01 -13.67 -3.14
N GLU A 112 18.14 -13.80 -1.81
CA GLU A 112 17.49 -14.87 -1.04
C GLU A 112 15.95 -14.76 -1.10
N LYS A 113 15.40 -13.55 -1.10
CA LYS A 113 13.95 -13.32 -1.20
C LYS A 113 13.40 -13.61 -2.60
N LEU A 114 14.17 -13.31 -3.64
CA LEU A 114 13.83 -13.68 -5.02
C LEU A 114 13.74 -15.19 -5.19
N ASP A 115 14.60 -15.99 -4.52
CA ASP A 115 14.49 -17.46 -4.54
C ASP A 115 13.17 -17.97 -3.96
N VAL A 116 12.72 -17.38 -2.86
CA VAL A 116 11.44 -17.73 -2.23
C VAL A 116 10.27 -17.32 -3.12
N LEU A 117 10.33 -16.13 -3.73
CA LEU A 117 9.32 -15.66 -4.67
C LEU A 117 9.25 -16.53 -5.93
N TYR A 118 10.39 -16.93 -6.50
CA TYR A 118 10.42 -17.81 -7.67
C TYR A 118 9.65 -19.11 -7.42
N LYS A 119 9.81 -19.70 -6.22
CA LYS A 119 9.07 -20.89 -5.78
C LYS A 119 7.57 -20.65 -5.63
N GLY A 120 7.15 -19.45 -5.25
CA GLY A 120 5.72 -19.07 -5.16
C GLY A 120 5.09 -18.71 -6.51
N ILE A 121 5.90 -18.29 -7.50
CA ILE A 121 5.46 -17.89 -8.84
C ILE A 121 5.33 -19.08 -9.80
N THR A 122 6.11 -20.14 -9.60
CA THR A 122 5.97 -21.37 -10.37
C THR A 122 4.88 -22.24 -9.75
N PRO A 123 3.78 -22.54 -10.45
CA PRO A 123 2.88 -23.60 -10.00
C PRO A 123 3.69 -24.90 -9.95
N SER A 124 3.40 -25.77 -8.97
CA SER A 124 3.73 -27.19 -9.05
C SER A 124 2.95 -27.79 -10.23
N GLY A 125 3.43 -27.55 -11.44
CA GLY A 125 2.89 -28.05 -12.69
C GLY A 125 3.66 -29.29 -13.11
N PHE A 126 2.92 -30.34 -13.43
CA PHE A 126 3.34 -31.49 -14.24
C PHE A 126 4.43 -31.09 -15.26
N TYR A 127 5.53 -31.84 -15.27
CA TYR A 127 6.74 -31.67 -16.10
C TYR A 127 7.74 -30.62 -15.58
N TYR A 128 8.79 -31.15 -14.95
CA TYR A 128 10.09 -30.59 -14.54
C TYR A 128 10.34 -30.75 -13.03
N SER A 129 10.46 -32.02 -12.62
CA SER A 129 11.10 -32.41 -11.37
C SER A 129 12.61 -32.51 -11.60
N GLU A 130 13.33 -31.41 -11.42
CA GLU A 130 14.72 -31.50 -10.99
C GLU A 130 14.84 -30.76 -9.67
N GLU A 131 15.12 -31.56 -8.64
CA GLU A 131 15.13 -31.20 -7.23
C GLU A 131 16.12 -30.05 -6.95
N LEU A 132 15.58 -28.89 -6.59
CA LEU A 132 16.32 -27.96 -5.71
C LEU A 132 15.70 -28.05 -4.32
N GLN A 133 16.42 -28.72 -3.41
CA GLN A 133 16.01 -28.91 -2.02
C GLN A 133 15.44 -27.62 -1.41
N ALA A 134 14.29 -27.77 -0.74
CA ALA A 134 13.69 -26.71 0.03
C ALA A 134 14.65 -26.25 1.14
N SER A 135 15.36 -25.15 0.92
CA SER A 135 15.89 -24.33 2.00
C SER A 135 14.69 -23.87 2.83
N GLY A 136 14.37 -24.60 3.90
CA GLY A 136 13.33 -24.30 4.89
C GLY A 136 13.66 -23.07 5.75
N LYS A 137 14.13 -21.99 5.13
CA LYS A 137 14.32 -20.70 5.78
C LYS A 137 13.01 -19.92 5.68
N ASP A 138 12.41 -19.62 6.83
CA ASP A 138 11.30 -18.66 6.93
C ASP A 138 11.74 -17.32 6.30
N LEU A 139 10.93 -16.74 5.40
CA LEU A 139 11.21 -15.41 4.82
C LEU A 139 10.98 -14.34 5.89
N ILE A 140 12.05 -13.65 6.30
CA ILE A 140 12.03 -12.65 7.37
C ILE A 140 12.10 -11.25 6.76
N VAL A 141 11.22 -10.36 7.22
CA VAL A 141 11.26 -8.94 6.88
C VAL A 141 11.30 -8.09 8.14
N ASP A 142 12.37 -7.31 8.29
CA ASP A 142 12.55 -6.45 9.45
C ASP A 142 12.03 -5.02 9.16
N LEU A 143 10.82 -4.75 9.65
CA LEU A 143 10.21 -3.43 9.64
C LEU A 143 10.66 -2.70 10.91
N GLU A 144 11.71 -1.91 10.81
CA GLU A 144 12.19 -1.10 11.94
C GLU A 144 11.15 -0.05 12.32
N GLY A 145 10.71 -0.10 13.58
CA GLY A 145 10.22 1.07 14.32
C GLY A 145 11.29 1.48 15.31
N ASN A 146 11.46 2.79 15.50
CA ASN A 146 12.47 3.44 16.34
C ASN A 146 12.86 2.63 17.60
N GLU A 147 14.18 2.57 17.85
CA GLU A 147 14.91 1.94 18.95
C GLU A 147 15.32 0.47 18.80
N SER A 148 16.63 0.23 18.57
CA SER A 148 17.47 -0.73 19.34
C SER A 148 18.87 -0.92 18.74
N ILE A 149 19.73 0.09 18.87
CA ILE A 149 21.19 -0.15 18.91
C ILE A 149 21.53 -0.35 20.37
N LEU A 150 21.55 -1.59 20.87
CA LEU A 150 22.28 -1.99 22.10
C LEU A 150 22.10 -3.50 22.39
N ARG A 151 22.39 -4.40 21.43
CA ARG A 151 22.64 -5.83 21.73
C ARG A 151 23.61 -6.48 20.75
N SER A 152 24.86 -6.04 20.78
CA SER A 152 25.97 -6.95 20.51
C SER A 152 27.15 -6.50 21.36
N LEU A 153 27.35 -7.16 22.50
CA LEU A 153 28.61 -7.27 23.26
C LEU A 153 28.26 -7.92 24.61
N SER A 154 27.92 -9.21 24.59
CA SER A 154 27.97 -10.03 25.80
C SER A 154 28.06 -11.52 25.44
N ARG A 155 29.01 -12.20 26.09
CA ARG A 155 29.45 -13.63 26.00
C ARG A 155 30.47 -13.85 24.89
N SER A 156 31.65 -14.46 25.12
CA SER A 156 32.09 -15.51 26.06
C SER A 156 33.63 -15.40 26.16
N HIS A 157 34.34 -15.62 27.26
CA HIS A 157 34.55 -16.92 27.90
C HIS A 157 35.16 -16.77 29.30
N ARG A 158 34.70 -17.60 30.24
CA ARG A 158 35.35 -17.86 31.53
C ARG A 158 35.49 -19.38 31.69
N THR A 159 36.49 -19.76 32.50
CA THR A 159 36.71 -21.07 33.16
C THR A 159 37.50 -22.12 32.35
N ARG A 160 38.44 -22.90 32.90
CA ARG A 160 38.85 -23.17 34.31
C ARG A 160 40.09 -24.12 34.35
N ILE A 161 40.66 -24.31 35.57
CA ILE A 161 41.17 -25.59 36.17
C ILE A 161 42.65 -25.98 35.85
N LEU A 162 43.55 -26.47 36.75
CA LEU A 162 43.49 -27.02 38.13
C LEU A 162 44.87 -26.99 38.88
N SER A 163 44.79 -26.89 40.22
CA SER A 163 45.52 -27.54 41.34
C SER A 163 46.93 -28.15 41.15
N HIS A 164 47.85 -28.12 42.13
CA HIS A 164 47.73 -28.81 43.43
C HIS A 164 48.48 -28.13 44.59
N ALA A 165 47.88 -28.30 45.76
CA ALA A 165 48.32 -27.81 47.05
C ALA A 165 49.35 -28.72 47.74
N ALA A 166 50.07 -28.08 48.65
CA ALA A 166 50.59 -28.59 49.92
C ALA A 166 51.78 -29.55 49.88
N PHE A 167 52.93 -29.06 50.34
CA PHE A 167 53.68 -29.78 51.36
C PHE A 167 54.44 -28.83 52.28
N ALA A 168 54.28 -29.08 53.58
CA ALA A 168 55.14 -28.69 54.68
C ALA A 168 55.27 -27.20 55.02
N ALA A 169 54.36 -26.78 55.90
CA ALA A 169 54.60 -25.76 56.90
C ALA A 169 55.80 -26.11 57.80
N GLY A 170 56.49 -25.08 58.26
CA GLY A 170 57.15 -25.08 59.57
C GLY A 170 58.63 -25.47 59.57
N ILE A 171 59.45 -24.52 60.01
CA ILE A 171 60.81 -24.72 60.53
C ILE A 171 61.94 -24.76 59.46
N VAL A 172 62.09 -23.66 58.70
CA VAL A 172 63.41 -22.98 58.53
C VAL A 172 63.25 -21.46 58.81
N LEU A 173 62.21 -21.12 59.57
CA LEU A 173 61.66 -19.78 59.81
C LEU A 173 62.51 -18.89 60.74
N LEU A 174 63.77 -19.25 61.05
CA LEU A 174 64.60 -18.50 62.01
C LEU A 174 66.00 -18.13 61.52
N LEU A 175 66.52 -18.73 60.44
CA LEU A 175 67.77 -18.28 59.80
C LEU A 175 67.53 -17.38 58.57
N GLY A 176 66.28 -17.26 58.10
CA GLY A 176 65.91 -16.41 56.97
C GLY A 176 65.58 -14.95 57.33
N VAL A 177 65.24 -14.65 58.59
CA VAL A 177 64.62 -13.35 58.96
C VAL A 177 65.59 -12.16 58.84
N THR A 178 66.89 -12.36 59.04
CA THR A 178 67.89 -11.28 58.91
C THR A 178 68.38 -11.08 57.47
N PHE A 179 68.44 -12.14 56.65
CA PHE A 179 68.76 -12.02 55.22
C PHE A 179 67.57 -11.47 54.40
N PHE A 180 66.33 -11.81 54.77
CA PHE A 180 65.12 -11.29 54.10
C PHE A 180 64.86 -9.80 54.34
N SER A 181 65.37 -9.21 55.42
CA SER A 181 65.12 -7.81 55.77
C SER A 181 65.84 -6.84 54.82
N SER A 182 67.10 -7.11 54.49
CA SER A 182 67.92 -6.27 53.59
C SER A 182 67.53 -6.42 52.12
N VAL A 183 67.17 -7.65 51.72
CA VAL A 183 66.64 -7.95 50.38
C VAL A 183 65.22 -7.40 50.20
N ARG A 184 64.40 -7.34 51.26
CA ARG A 184 63.08 -6.68 51.21
C ARG A 184 63.15 -5.18 51.04
N LEU A 185 64.11 -4.47 51.62
CA LEU A 185 64.20 -3.00 51.45
C LEU A 185 64.56 -2.62 50.01
N THR A 186 65.46 -3.38 49.37
CA THR A 186 65.85 -3.19 47.97
C THR A 186 64.81 -3.76 47.00
N SER A 187 64.07 -4.81 47.36
CA SER A 187 62.92 -5.27 46.59
C SER A 187 61.74 -4.31 46.72
N LEU A 188 61.50 -3.71 47.90
CA LEU A 188 60.43 -2.74 48.12
C LEU A 188 60.69 -1.42 47.40
N SER A 189 61.94 -0.96 47.30
CA SER A 189 62.27 0.22 46.50
C SER A 189 62.08 -0.04 45.01
N LYS A 190 62.45 -1.24 44.51
CA LYS A 190 62.19 -1.65 43.12
C LYS A 190 60.71 -1.83 42.84
N VAL A 191 59.96 -2.45 43.75
CA VAL A 191 58.49 -2.62 43.65
C VAL A 191 57.79 -1.26 43.73
N LYS A 192 58.25 -0.33 44.57
CA LYS A 192 57.71 1.03 44.61
C LYS A 192 57.95 1.76 43.29
N GLN A 193 59.16 1.67 42.74
CA GLN A 193 59.49 2.25 41.45
C GLN A 193 58.68 1.61 40.32
N GLU A 194 58.49 0.29 40.35
CA GLU A 194 57.66 -0.45 39.39
C GLU A 194 56.17 -0.15 39.52
N ILE A 195 55.68 0.14 40.73
CA ILE A 195 54.32 0.62 40.99
C ILE A 195 54.16 2.06 40.48
N ASP A 196 55.11 2.97 40.79
CA ASP A 196 55.08 4.35 40.29
C ASP A 196 55.14 4.38 38.75
N ASP A 197 56.03 3.59 38.14
CA ASP A 197 56.14 3.45 36.67
C ASP A 197 54.90 2.80 36.04
N THR A 198 54.24 1.88 36.75
CA THR A 198 52.97 1.28 36.32
C THR A 198 51.82 2.28 36.45
N ILE A 199 51.75 3.04 37.54
CA ILE A 199 50.73 4.09 37.76
C ILE A 199 50.89 5.19 36.72
N THR A 200 52.12 5.65 36.45
CA THR A 200 52.38 6.66 35.41
C THR A 200 52.01 6.14 34.03
N ARG A 201 52.31 4.87 33.70
CA ARG A 201 51.84 4.26 32.45
C ARG A 201 50.32 4.17 32.37
N TYR A 202 49.64 3.75 33.44
CA TYR A 202 48.18 3.73 33.49
C TYR A 202 47.57 5.14 33.38
N GLN A 203 48.21 6.16 33.97
CA GLN A 203 47.78 7.55 33.85
C GLN A 203 47.99 8.08 32.44
N MET A 204 49.14 7.83 31.81
CA MET A 204 49.41 8.22 30.42
C MET A 204 48.49 7.50 29.44
N GLU A 205 48.26 6.19 29.61
CA GLU A 205 47.32 5.42 28.79
C GLU A 205 45.88 5.89 29.01
N SER A 206 45.50 6.24 30.24
CA SER A 206 44.20 6.82 30.53
C SER A 206 44.04 8.23 29.95
N GLU A 207 45.06 9.10 30.01
CA GLU A 207 45.03 10.44 29.43
C GLU A 207 44.97 10.38 27.90
N GLU A 208 45.73 9.47 27.27
CA GLU A 208 45.63 9.20 25.84
C GLU A 208 44.24 8.67 25.45
N GLN A 209 43.64 7.81 26.27
CA GLN A 209 42.25 7.38 26.08
C GLN A 209 41.27 8.56 26.22
N PHE A 210 41.46 9.46 27.17
CA PHE A 210 40.61 10.64 27.34
C PHE A 210 40.74 11.64 26.19
N GLU A 211 41.96 11.93 25.73
CA GLU A 211 42.23 12.76 24.54
C GLU A 211 41.58 12.14 23.29
N ASN A 212 41.71 10.83 23.09
CA ASN A 212 41.07 10.11 21.99
C ASN A 212 39.53 10.18 22.08
N ILE A 213 38.96 10.09 23.29
CA ILE A 213 37.51 10.24 23.51
C ILE A 213 37.05 11.68 23.22
N GLN A 214 37.80 12.70 23.67
CA GLN A 214 37.47 14.10 23.40
C GLN A 214 37.55 14.43 21.91
N SER A 215 38.58 13.93 21.22
CA SER A 215 38.70 14.05 19.76
C SER A 215 37.55 13.36 19.04
N PHE A 216 37.18 12.14 19.47
CA PHE A 216 36.03 11.42 18.93
C PHE A 216 34.72 12.20 19.11
N ILE A 217 34.47 12.76 20.30
CA ILE A 217 33.26 13.56 20.59
C ILE A 217 33.24 14.82 19.73
N SER A 218 34.37 15.53 19.61
CA SER A 218 34.46 16.74 18.79
C SER A 218 34.23 16.46 17.30
N ASN A 219 34.79 15.35 16.79
CA ASN A 219 34.58 14.94 15.40
C ASN A 219 33.13 14.52 15.17
N ALA A 220 32.52 13.80 16.12
CA ALA A 220 31.12 13.40 16.05
C ALA A 220 30.16 14.61 16.07
N ASP A 221 30.47 15.68 16.82
CA ASP A 221 29.66 16.91 16.80
C ASP A 221 29.78 17.64 15.45
N LEU A 222 30.99 17.71 14.89
CA LEU A 222 31.21 18.30 13.56
C LEU A 222 30.46 17.52 12.47
N ASP A 223 30.55 16.19 12.49
CA ASP A 223 29.84 15.32 11.56
C ASP A 223 28.31 15.50 11.69
N LEU A 224 27.81 15.67 12.93
CA LEU A 224 26.40 15.94 13.18
C LEU A 224 25.97 17.30 12.63
N GLN A 225 26.79 18.33 12.74
CA GLN A 225 26.51 19.65 12.17
C GLN A 225 26.47 19.60 10.64
N VAL A 226 27.46 18.96 9.99
CA VAL A 226 27.49 18.77 8.53
C VAL A 226 26.26 17.99 8.06
N LEU A 227 25.83 16.97 8.79
CA LEU A 227 24.64 16.20 8.47
C LEU A 227 23.36 17.05 8.58
N LYS A 228 23.25 17.90 9.61
CA LYS A 228 22.12 18.84 9.77
C LYS A 228 22.04 19.83 8.61
N ASP A 229 23.16 20.43 8.23
CA ASP A 229 23.20 21.39 7.11
C ASP A 229 22.87 20.70 5.78
N THR A 230 23.39 19.49 5.58
CA THR A 230 23.07 18.67 4.40
C THR A 230 21.59 18.32 4.34
N LEU A 231 20.98 17.97 5.47
CA LEU A 231 19.55 17.68 5.56
C LEU A 231 18.70 18.92 5.26
N ALA A 232 19.04 20.07 5.85
CA ALA A 232 18.34 21.33 5.61
C ALA A 232 18.43 21.79 4.14
N ASN A 233 19.56 21.52 3.48
CA ASN A 233 19.71 21.77 2.04
C ASN A 233 18.82 20.83 1.22
N LYS A 234 18.85 19.53 1.51
CA LYS A 234 17.99 18.55 0.82
C LYS A 234 16.50 18.82 1.00
N GLU A 235 16.07 19.27 2.18
CA GLU A 235 14.69 19.68 2.42
C GLU A 235 14.29 20.88 1.55
N ARG A 236 15.15 21.90 1.45
CA ARG A 236 14.91 23.06 0.57
C ARG A 236 14.85 22.67 -0.89
N ASP A 237 15.75 21.80 -1.35
CA ASP A 237 15.77 21.32 -2.73
C ASP A 237 14.51 20.51 -3.06
N PHE A 238 14.05 19.70 -2.11
CA PHE A 238 12.80 18.96 -2.21
C PHE A 238 11.58 19.88 -2.30
N GLU A 239 11.47 20.86 -1.39
CA GLU A 239 10.40 21.86 -1.40
C GLU A 239 10.34 22.63 -2.73
N PHE A 240 11.50 23.05 -3.25
CA PHE A 240 11.59 23.73 -4.54
C PHE A 240 11.09 22.83 -5.66
N SER A 241 11.56 21.58 -5.72
CA SER A 241 11.19 20.61 -6.75
C SER A 241 9.69 20.28 -6.71
N ARG A 242 9.12 20.11 -5.51
CA ARG A 242 7.70 19.86 -5.28
C ARG A 242 6.83 21.02 -5.80
N ARG A 243 7.20 22.26 -5.47
CA ARG A 243 6.50 23.46 -5.95
C ARG A 243 6.62 23.61 -7.46
N GLN A 244 7.78 23.31 -8.03
CA GLN A 244 7.97 23.38 -9.48
C GLN A 244 7.11 22.35 -10.22
N ALA A 245 7.05 21.10 -9.72
CA ALA A 245 6.20 20.05 -10.26
C ALA A 245 4.72 20.43 -10.20
N TYR A 246 4.25 20.95 -9.05
CA TYR A 246 2.90 21.48 -8.88
C TYR A 246 2.55 22.54 -9.95
N ILE A 247 3.40 23.57 -10.11
CA ILE A 247 3.17 24.65 -11.09
C ILE A 247 3.11 24.10 -12.51
N ASN A 248 4.01 23.16 -12.85
CA ASN A 248 4.06 22.56 -14.19
C ASN A 248 2.76 21.82 -14.51
N VAL A 249 2.27 20.98 -13.60
CA VAL A 249 1.02 20.21 -13.80
C VAL A 249 -0.19 21.13 -13.82
N LEU A 250 -0.24 22.14 -12.96
CA LEU A 250 -1.32 23.12 -12.95
C LEU A 250 -1.38 23.91 -14.26
N ARG A 251 -0.23 24.32 -14.80
CA ARG A 251 -0.13 24.98 -16.10
C ARG A 251 -0.69 24.09 -17.22
N LEU A 252 -0.31 22.81 -17.24
CA LEU A 252 -0.87 21.84 -18.19
C LEU A 252 -2.39 21.75 -18.08
N ALA A 253 -2.95 21.79 -16.87
CA ALA A 253 -4.39 21.81 -16.66
C ALA A 253 -5.06 23.05 -17.27
N GLU A 254 -4.42 24.22 -17.15
CA GLU A 254 -4.96 25.47 -17.69
C GLU A 254 -4.84 25.56 -19.22
N GLU A 255 -3.81 24.95 -19.80
CA GLU A 255 -3.61 24.86 -21.26
C GLU A 255 -4.60 23.91 -21.96
N LEU A 256 -5.25 23.00 -21.23
CA LEU A 256 -6.26 22.10 -21.80
C LEU A 256 -7.49 22.88 -22.29
N THR A 257 -7.97 22.49 -23.48
CA THR A 257 -9.18 23.08 -24.08
C THR A 257 -10.43 22.80 -23.23
N TYR A 258 -11.45 23.65 -23.35
CA TYR A 258 -12.70 23.52 -22.57
C TYR A 258 -13.45 22.20 -22.78
N ARG A 259 -13.15 21.46 -23.87
CA ARG A 259 -13.79 20.19 -24.24
C ARG A 259 -13.25 18.98 -23.49
N LEU A 260 -12.23 19.15 -22.65
CA LEU A 260 -11.60 18.09 -21.84
C LEU A 260 -11.79 18.35 -20.33
N PRO A 261 -13.04 18.47 -19.85
CA PRO A 261 -13.31 18.89 -18.47
C PRO A 261 -12.77 17.91 -17.43
N ALA A 262 -12.84 16.59 -17.69
CA ALA A 262 -12.36 15.60 -16.74
C ALA A 262 -10.83 15.60 -16.67
N ARG A 263 -10.11 15.70 -17.81
CA ARG A 263 -8.65 15.83 -17.77
C ARG A 263 -8.19 17.07 -17.03
N LYS A 264 -8.86 18.21 -17.27
CA LYS A 264 -8.55 19.45 -16.58
C LYS A 264 -8.73 19.32 -15.06
N GLU A 265 -9.82 18.68 -14.62
CA GLU A 265 -10.07 18.43 -13.21
C GLU A 265 -9.10 17.39 -12.62
N ALA A 266 -8.76 16.33 -13.36
CA ALA A 266 -7.79 15.32 -12.96
C ALA A 266 -6.38 15.90 -12.78
N TYR A 267 -5.94 16.77 -13.69
CA TYR A 267 -4.62 17.40 -13.60
C TYR A 267 -4.55 18.35 -12.39
N ARG A 268 -5.63 19.09 -12.10
CA ARG A 268 -5.70 19.94 -10.90
C ARG A 268 -5.64 19.13 -9.61
N LEU A 269 -6.32 17.99 -9.58
CA LEU A 269 -6.26 17.06 -8.45
C LEU A 269 -4.84 16.52 -8.26
N ILE A 270 -4.22 16.00 -9.32
CA ILE A 270 -2.83 15.51 -9.28
C ILE A 270 -1.87 16.62 -8.83
N ALA A 271 -2.05 17.85 -9.31
CA ALA A 271 -1.25 18.99 -8.85
C ALA A 271 -1.42 19.21 -7.33
N ALA A 272 -2.64 19.21 -6.81
CA ALA A 272 -2.88 19.36 -5.38
C ALA A 272 -2.17 18.25 -4.57
N ASN A 273 -2.27 17.00 -5.01
CA ASN A 273 -1.59 15.86 -4.37
C ASN A 273 -0.06 16.01 -4.38
N ILE A 274 0.52 16.49 -5.49
CA ILE A 274 1.95 16.80 -5.58
C ILE A 274 2.36 17.83 -4.53
N LEU A 275 1.51 18.83 -4.26
CA LEU A 275 1.81 19.86 -3.27
C LEU A 275 1.86 19.30 -1.83
N GLU A 276 1.11 18.24 -1.56
CA GLU A 276 1.06 17.54 -0.27
C GLU A 276 2.10 16.40 -0.16
N ALA A 277 2.77 16.04 -1.25
CA ALA A 277 3.74 14.95 -1.29
C ALA A 277 4.90 15.14 -0.29
N ALA A 278 5.25 14.08 0.44
CA ALA A 278 6.31 14.05 1.45
C ALA A 278 7.64 13.52 0.90
N SER A 279 7.67 12.99 -0.33
CA SER A 279 8.88 12.48 -0.96
C SER A 279 8.89 12.66 -2.49
N TYR A 280 10.07 12.58 -3.11
CA TYR A 280 10.22 12.60 -4.58
C TYR A 280 9.50 11.43 -5.25
N GLY A 281 9.48 10.25 -4.60
CA GLY A 281 8.77 9.08 -5.10
C GLY A 281 7.26 9.31 -5.22
N GLU A 282 6.67 10.01 -4.24
CA GLU A 282 5.24 10.40 -4.29
C GLU A 282 4.96 11.40 -5.41
N ILE A 283 5.84 12.40 -5.62
CA ILE A 283 5.69 13.35 -6.74
C ILE A 283 5.69 12.60 -8.08
N ILE A 284 6.63 11.67 -8.28
CA ILE A 284 6.74 10.88 -9.52
C ILE A 284 5.50 9.98 -9.68
N TYR A 285 5.05 9.36 -8.58
CA TYR A 285 3.85 8.53 -8.58
C TYR A 285 2.60 9.35 -8.97
N GLU A 286 2.40 10.54 -8.40
CA GLU A 286 1.32 11.45 -8.77
C GLU A 286 1.39 11.85 -10.26
N MET A 287 2.58 12.22 -10.74
CA MET A 287 2.79 12.56 -12.14
C MET A 287 2.53 11.38 -13.10
N SER A 288 2.84 10.15 -12.68
CA SER A 288 2.59 8.93 -13.48
C SER A 288 1.11 8.67 -13.74
N LYS A 289 0.22 9.23 -12.91
CA LYS A 289 -1.23 9.09 -13.02
C LYS A 289 -1.86 10.11 -13.96
N LEU A 290 -1.08 11.00 -14.58
CA LEU A 290 -1.60 12.02 -15.50
C LEU A 290 -2.32 11.36 -16.70
N PRO A 291 -3.64 11.54 -16.84
CA PRO A 291 -4.39 10.88 -17.90
C PRO A 291 -4.09 11.50 -19.27
N SER A 292 -3.73 10.66 -20.24
CA SER A 292 -3.56 11.09 -21.64
C SER A 292 -4.90 11.27 -22.35
N GLU A 293 -5.94 10.55 -21.92
CA GLU A 293 -7.27 10.56 -22.54
C GLU A 293 -8.39 10.98 -21.56
N GLU A 294 -9.49 11.51 -22.11
CA GLU A 294 -10.62 12.04 -21.32
C GLU A 294 -11.32 10.95 -20.49
N TYR A 295 -11.43 9.73 -21.02
CA TYR A 295 -12.04 8.61 -20.28
C TYR A 295 -11.16 8.17 -19.10
N GLN A 296 -9.83 8.16 -19.25
CA GLN A 296 -8.89 7.83 -18.18
C GLN A 296 -9.00 8.82 -17.02
N ALA A 297 -9.15 10.11 -17.35
CA ALA A 297 -9.35 11.15 -16.34
C ALA A 297 -10.64 10.96 -15.55
N ARG A 298 -11.72 10.55 -16.21
CA ARG A 298 -13.00 10.23 -15.53
C ARG A 298 -12.85 9.06 -14.58
N ILE A 299 -12.14 8.01 -15.00
CA ILE A 299 -11.84 6.85 -14.17
C ILE A 299 -10.99 7.25 -12.97
N LEU A 300 -9.93 8.05 -13.17
CA LEU A 300 -9.07 8.53 -12.09
C LEU A 300 -9.86 9.37 -11.06
N LEU A 301 -10.69 10.31 -11.51
CA LEU A 301 -11.52 11.13 -10.62
C LEU A 301 -12.59 10.29 -9.88
N ALA A 302 -13.10 9.24 -10.53
CA ALA A 302 -14.03 8.30 -9.93
C ALA A 302 -13.37 7.38 -8.89
N THR A 303 -12.03 7.26 -8.88
CA THR A 303 -11.28 6.31 -8.05
C THR A 303 -10.34 6.98 -7.04
N SER A 304 -10.02 8.28 -7.19
CA SER A 304 -9.17 9.02 -6.26
C SER A 304 -9.75 9.07 -4.84
N GLU A 305 -8.91 8.66 -3.87
CA GLU A 305 -9.24 8.47 -2.45
C GLU A 305 -9.61 9.75 -1.71
N GLU A 306 -9.05 10.89 -2.10
CA GLU A 306 -9.27 12.18 -1.43
C GLU A 306 -10.70 12.73 -1.65
N LYS A 307 -11.39 12.26 -2.70
CA LYS A 307 -12.82 12.55 -2.96
C LYS A 307 -13.75 11.40 -2.55
N ILE A 308 -13.25 10.32 -1.92
CA ILE A 308 -14.10 9.17 -1.56
C ILE A 308 -15.03 9.55 -0.42
N ILE A 309 -16.29 9.78 -0.78
CA ILE A 309 -17.42 9.74 0.13
C ILE A 309 -17.87 8.28 0.14
N PRO A 310 -17.63 7.52 1.23
CA PRO A 310 -18.12 6.15 1.30
C PRO A 310 -19.64 6.13 1.21
N PHE A 311 -20.17 5.14 0.50
CA PHE A 311 -21.60 5.03 0.26
C PHE A 311 -22.42 4.90 1.57
N SER A 312 -21.79 4.39 2.63
CA SER A 312 -22.33 4.35 3.99
C SER A 312 -22.67 5.73 4.60
N LEU A 313 -22.24 6.84 3.99
CA LEU A 313 -22.66 8.18 4.42
C LEU A 313 -24.00 8.61 3.81
N TYR A 314 -24.50 7.89 2.82
CA TYR A 314 -25.78 8.17 2.20
C TYR A 314 -26.90 7.40 2.89
N GLU A 315 -28.03 8.08 3.11
CA GLU A 315 -29.22 7.47 3.70
C GLU A 315 -30.22 7.09 2.61
N PRO A 316 -30.79 5.89 2.65
CA PRO A 316 -31.86 5.47 1.74
C PRO A 316 -33.07 6.41 1.80
N ALA A 317 -33.80 6.53 0.70
CA ALA A 317 -34.99 7.36 0.60
C ALA A 317 -36.13 6.90 1.52
N PHE A 318 -36.22 5.60 1.79
CA PHE A 318 -37.22 4.99 2.66
C PHE A 318 -36.55 4.23 3.81
N ALA A 319 -37.15 4.25 5.00
CA ALA A 319 -36.56 3.68 6.21
C ALA A 319 -36.30 2.17 6.11
N ASP A 320 -37.18 1.45 5.39
CA ASP A 320 -37.13 -0.01 5.26
C ASP A 320 -36.16 -0.48 4.17
N MET A 321 -35.53 0.45 3.43
CA MET A 321 -34.54 0.11 2.41
C MET A 321 -33.18 -0.17 3.02
N VAL A 322 -32.60 -1.33 2.70
CA VAL A 322 -31.16 -1.57 2.86
C VAL A 322 -30.39 -1.08 1.62
N TYR A 323 -29.05 -1.07 1.67
CA TYR A 323 -28.27 -0.73 0.47
C TYR A 323 -28.40 -1.85 -0.59
N PRO A 324 -28.48 -1.50 -1.89
CA PRO A 324 -28.66 -2.47 -2.98
C PRO A 324 -27.41 -3.31 -3.28
N VAL A 325 -26.34 -3.12 -2.50
CA VAL A 325 -25.04 -3.76 -2.70
C VAL A 325 -24.49 -4.27 -1.37
N ARG A 326 -23.75 -5.38 -1.40
CA ARG A 326 -23.13 -5.96 -0.21
C ARG A 326 -21.81 -6.63 -0.55
N VAL A 327 -20.82 -6.49 0.34
CA VAL A 327 -19.59 -7.30 0.26
C VAL A 327 -19.90 -8.71 0.77
N PRO A 328 -19.64 -9.79 0.01
CA PRO A 328 -19.90 -11.16 0.46
C PRO A 328 -19.31 -11.43 1.85
N GLY A 329 -20.11 -12.02 2.74
CA GLY A 329 -19.72 -12.34 4.12
C GLY A 329 -19.62 -11.15 5.08
N ARG A 330 -20.01 -9.93 4.67
CA ARG A 330 -20.06 -8.75 5.55
C ARG A 330 -21.50 -8.25 5.77
N PRO A 331 -21.75 -7.50 6.87
CA PRO A 331 -23.01 -6.79 7.06
C PRO A 331 -23.32 -5.85 5.89
N ASN A 332 -24.62 -5.64 5.62
CA ASN A 332 -25.05 -4.66 4.62
C ASN A 332 -25.10 -3.26 5.27
N ASP A 333 -23.94 -2.59 5.31
CA ASP A 333 -23.78 -1.25 5.89
C ASP A 333 -23.28 -0.20 4.88
N GLY A 334 -23.31 -0.55 3.59
CA GLY A 334 -22.84 0.29 2.49
C GLY A 334 -21.32 0.53 2.47
N LYS A 335 -20.56 -0.04 3.42
CA LYS A 335 -19.11 0.12 3.45
C LYS A 335 -18.44 -0.70 2.35
N GLY A 336 -17.37 -0.12 1.80
CA GLY A 336 -16.63 -0.68 0.67
C GLY A 336 -17.19 -0.30 -0.69
N PHE A 337 -18.35 0.36 -0.74
CA PHE A 337 -18.93 0.89 -1.96
C PHE A 337 -18.87 2.43 -1.98
N ARG A 338 -18.92 2.98 -3.19
CA ARG A 338 -18.98 4.41 -3.50
C ARG A 338 -20.09 4.66 -4.50
N MET A 339 -20.81 5.77 -4.35
CA MET A 339 -21.65 6.32 -5.42
C MET A 339 -20.74 7.10 -6.39
N THR A 340 -20.54 6.58 -7.60
CA THR A 340 -19.70 7.19 -8.64
C THR A 340 -20.46 8.21 -9.47
N SER A 341 -21.77 8.02 -9.63
CA SER A 341 -22.69 8.99 -10.24
C SER A 341 -23.99 9.06 -9.43
N GLY A 342 -24.45 10.27 -9.12
CA GLY A 342 -25.68 10.50 -8.37
C GLY A 342 -26.90 10.77 -9.26
N PHE A 343 -28.05 10.93 -8.61
CA PHE A 343 -29.29 11.35 -9.25
C PHE A 343 -29.24 12.85 -9.62
N MET A 344 -29.41 13.20 -10.90
CA MET A 344 -29.36 14.60 -11.35
C MET A 344 -30.07 14.84 -12.69
N ASP A 345 -30.66 16.03 -12.86
CA ASP A 345 -31.35 16.43 -14.10
C ASP A 345 -30.40 16.72 -15.27
N LYS A 346 -29.15 17.11 -14.97
CA LYS A 346 -28.14 17.48 -15.97
C LYS A 346 -26.82 16.80 -15.66
N ARG A 347 -26.60 15.61 -16.24
CA ARG A 347 -25.29 14.94 -16.24
C ARG A 347 -24.61 15.19 -17.58
N ILE A 348 -23.33 15.55 -17.58
CA ILE A 348 -22.53 15.53 -18.81
C ILE A 348 -22.45 14.07 -19.30
N ASP A 349 -22.73 13.82 -20.58
CA ASP A 349 -22.73 12.44 -21.10
C ASP A 349 -21.42 11.69 -20.76
N PRO A 350 -21.47 10.57 -20.02
CA PRO A 350 -20.28 9.82 -19.65
C PRO A 350 -19.64 9.07 -20.82
N LEU A 351 -20.36 8.83 -21.92
CA LEU A 351 -19.84 8.15 -23.12
C LEU A 351 -19.13 9.11 -24.10
N GLY A 352 -19.10 10.40 -23.79
CA GLY A 352 -18.31 11.38 -24.54
C GLY A 352 -18.95 11.87 -25.85
N SER A 353 -20.24 11.63 -26.09
CA SER A 353 -20.94 12.10 -27.30
C SER A 353 -21.24 13.62 -27.29
N GLY A 354 -21.04 14.29 -26.15
CA GLY A 354 -21.32 15.71 -25.95
C GLY A 354 -22.76 15.98 -25.48
N GLY A 355 -22.96 17.10 -24.76
CA GLY A 355 -24.28 17.51 -24.24
C GLY A 355 -24.59 17.02 -22.82
N TYR A 356 -25.84 17.24 -22.40
CA TYR A 356 -26.35 16.86 -21.09
C TYR A 356 -27.44 15.79 -21.24
N GLN A 357 -27.29 14.66 -20.55
CA GLN A 357 -28.35 13.68 -20.36
C GLN A 357 -28.72 13.61 -18.88
N PRO A 358 -30.01 13.58 -18.52
CA PRO A 358 -30.38 13.36 -17.14
C PRO A 358 -29.95 11.96 -16.68
N HIS A 359 -29.59 11.84 -15.41
CA HIS A 359 -29.25 10.59 -14.77
C HIS A 359 -30.16 10.38 -13.57
N TYR A 360 -31.29 9.70 -13.79
CA TYR A 360 -32.30 9.46 -12.76
C TYR A 360 -32.08 8.12 -12.05
N ALA A 361 -30.85 7.92 -11.59
CA ALA A 361 -30.36 6.72 -10.96
C ALA A 361 -29.16 7.05 -10.08
N VAL A 362 -28.65 6.05 -9.36
CA VAL A 362 -27.33 6.11 -8.72
C VAL A 362 -26.46 4.99 -9.25
N ASP A 363 -25.21 5.34 -9.58
CA ASP A 363 -24.20 4.38 -10.02
C ASP A 363 -23.32 4.05 -8.82
N ILE A 364 -23.25 2.77 -8.46
CA ILE A 364 -22.59 2.29 -7.24
C ILE A 364 -21.48 1.32 -7.62
N MET A 365 -20.28 1.59 -7.14
CA MET A 365 -19.09 0.78 -7.42
C MET A 365 -18.46 0.31 -6.12
N ASN A 366 -18.02 -0.95 -6.08
CA ASN A 366 -17.13 -1.41 -5.02
C ASN A 366 -15.73 -0.87 -5.26
N VAL A 367 -15.24 -0.08 -4.33
CA VAL A 367 -13.90 0.52 -4.36
C VAL A 367 -12.95 -0.16 -3.38
N ALA A 368 -13.46 -0.94 -2.41
CA ALA A 368 -12.65 -1.53 -1.35
C ALA A 368 -11.77 -2.70 -1.79
N ASN A 369 -12.03 -3.30 -2.95
CA ASN A 369 -11.21 -4.39 -3.50
C ASN A 369 -10.62 -4.06 -4.86
N ILE A 370 -10.58 -2.78 -5.28
CA ILE A 370 -9.84 -2.39 -6.48
C ILE A 370 -8.35 -2.38 -6.14
N SER A 371 -7.57 -3.26 -6.77
CA SER A 371 -6.12 -3.33 -6.56
C SER A 371 -5.40 -2.33 -7.46
N LEU A 372 -5.75 -2.35 -8.74
CA LEU A 372 -5.19 -1.46 -9.74
C LEU A 372 -6.13 -1.37 -10.94
N ILE A 373 -6.01 -0.29 -11.70
CA ILE A 373 -6.64 -0.16 -13.01
C ILE A 373 -5.51 -0.18 -14.01
N ASN A 374 -5.51 -1.16 -14.92
CA ASN A 374 -4.43 -1.29 -15.89
C ASN A 374 -4.53 -0.22 -16.99
N TYR A 375 -3.51 -0.14 -17.85
CA TYR A 375 -3.46 0.84 -18.95
C TYR A 375 -4.58 0.68 -19.99
N ALA A 376 -5.28 -0.47 -20.02
CA ALA A 376 -6.44 -0.71 -20.85
C ALA A 376 -7.77 -0.27 -20.20
N GLY A 377 -7.74 0.23 -18.96
CA GLY A 377 -8.93 0.63 -18.21
C GLY A 377 -9.65 -0.52 -17.52
N GLU A 378 -9.05 -1.71 -17.47
CA GLU A 378 -9.64 -2.85 -16.75
C GLU A 378 -9.40 -2.69 -15.24
N ILE A 379 -10.46 -2.89 -14.47
CA ILE A 379 -10.43 -2.83 -13.01
C ILE A 379 -10.01 -4.20 -12.48
N ILE A 380 -8.76 -4.31 -12.05
CA ILE A 380 -8.22 -5.51 -11.41
C ILE A 380 -8.52 -5.45 -9.91
N ARG A 381 -9.04 -6.55 -9.37
CA ARG A 381 -9.51 -6.65 -7.99
C ARG A 381 -8.72 -7.68 -7.18
N ASP A 382 -8.46 -7.40 -5.90
CA ASP A 382 -7.77 -8.28 -4.96
C ASP A 382 -8.82 -9.21 -4.34
N GLY A 383 -9.02 -10.40 -4.93
CA GLY A 383 -9.91 -11.43 -4.38
C GLY A 383 -11.37 -11.34 -4.85
N ASN A 384 -12.32 -11.22 -3.90
CA ASN A 384 -13.78 -11.34 -4.11
C ASN A 384 -14.32 -10.54 -5.31
N PRO A 385 -15.47 -10.93 -5.91
CA PRO A 385 -16.06 -10.27 -7.07
C PRO A 385 -16.41 -8.80 -6.80
N ALA A 386 -16.83 -8.07 -7.84
CA ALA A 386 -17.18 -6.65 -7.75
C ALA A 386 -18.24 -6.33 -6.69
N GLY A 387 -18.98 -7.31 -6.18
CA GLY A 387 -19.89 -7.20 -5.05
C GLY A 387 -21.19 -7.92 -5.33
N ASP A 388 -21.90 -8.33 -4.27
CA ASP A 388 -23.25 -8.85 -4.42
C ASP A 388 -24.21 -7.68 -4.68
N VAL A 389 -25.12 -7.85 -5.63
CA VAL A 389 -26.33 -7.03 -5.74
C VAL A 389 -27.42 -7.71 -4.93
N VAL A 390 -28.11 -6.95 -4.08
CA VAL A 390 -29.10 -7.48 -3.13
C VAL A 390 -30.43 -6.71 -3.19
N SER A 391 -31.52 -7.37 -2.84
CA SER A 391 -32.83 -6.71 -2.76
C SER A 391 -32.85 -5.70 -1.62
N VAL A 392 -33.27 -4.46 -1.90
CA VAL A 392 -33.33 -3.41 -0.88
C VAL A 392 -34.48 -3.58 0.11
N ALA A 393 -35.51 -4.34 -0.26
CA ALA A 393 -36.69 -4.63 0.57
C ALA A 393 -37.30 -5.97 0.15
N ASP A 394 -38.24 -6.49 0.93
CA ASP A 394 -39.06 -7.62 0.52
C ASP A 394 -39.84 -7.28 -0.75
N GLY A 395 -40.03 -8.24 -1.65
CA GLY A 395 -40.72 -7.97 -2.90
C GLY A 395 -40.89 -9.18 -3.79
N THR A 396 -41.33 -8.92 -5.03
CA THR A 396 -41.52 -9.92 -6.08
C THR A 396 -40.81 -9.46 -7.35
N VAL A 397 -40.01 -10.33 -7.95
CA VAL A 397 -39.35 -10.05 -9.24
C VAL A 397 -40.43 -9.90 -10.32
N THR A 398 -40.43 -8.78 -11.03
CA THR A 398 -41.37 -8.52 -12.14
C THR A 398 -40.70 -8.74 -13.49
N GLN A 399 -39.40 -8.45 -13.62
CA GLN A 399 -38.66 -8.58 -14.86
C GLN A 399 -37.23 -9.05 -14.62
N ASN A 400 -36.73 -9.91 -15.52
CA ASN A 400 -35.33 -10.36 -15.59
C ASN A 400 -34.96 -10.51 -17.08
N SER A 401 -34.30 -9.51 -17.65
CA SER A 401 -34.12 -9.38 -19.10
C SER A 401 -32.75 -8.81 -19.47
N PHE A 402 -32.38 -8.92 -20.74
CA PHE A 402 -31.23 -8.23 -21.30
C PHE A 402 -31.71 -7.02 -22.11
N ASP A 403 -31.04 -5.90 -21.96
CA ASP A 403 -31.18 -4.68 -22.75
C ASP A 403 -29.80 -4.25 -23.26
N GLU A 404 -29.70 -3.76 -24.50
CA GLU A 404 -28.40 -3.40 -25.09
C GLU A 404 -27.71 -2.25 -24.32
N ARG A 405 -28.48 -1.32 -23.75
CA ARG A 405 -27.96 -0.20 -22.99
C ARG A 405 -27.73 -0.58 -21.54
N TYR A 406 -28.69 -1.22 -20.89
CA TYR A 406 -28.65 -1.52 -19.45
C TYR A 406 -28.03 -2.88 -19.10
N GLY A 407 -27.71 -3.71 -20.09
CA GLY A 407 -27.15 -5.04 -19.88
C GLY A 407 -28.18 -6.01 -19.28
N TRP A 408 -27.72 -6.90 -18.41
CA TRP A 408 -28.61 -7.74 -17.62
C TRP A 408 -29.30 -6.90 -16.54
N THR A 409 -30.63 -6.91 -16.55
CA THR A 409 -31.47 -6.13 -15.66
C THR A 409 -32.38 -7.01 -14.82
N LEU A 410 -32.70 -6.53 -13.62
CA LEU A 410 -33.72 -7.10 -12.75
C LEU A 410 -34.62 -5.98 -12.22
N GLU A 411 -35.92 -6.20 -12.21
CA GLU A 411 -36.90 -5.30 -11.59
C GLU A 411 -37.67 -6.04 -10.50
N ILE A 412 -37.80 -5.41 -9.34
CA ILE A 412 -38.51 -5.95 -8.19
C ILE A 412 -39.60 -4.98 -7.78
N GLU A 413 -40.80 -5.50 -7.62
CA GLU A 413 -41.94 -4.78 -7.07
C GLU A 413 -42.06 -5.02 -5.57
N HIS A 414 -42.38 -3.96 -4.84
CA HIS A 414 -42.38 -3.92 -3.39
C HIS A 414 -43.73 -3.41 -2.86
N GLU A 415 -44.07 -3.83 -1.65
CA GLU A 415 -45.27 -3.34 -0.99
C GLU A 415 -45.13 -1.88 -0.56
N LEU A 416 -46.23 -1.12 -0.66
CA LEU A 416 -46.27 0.27 -0.21
C LEU A 416 -46.33 0.33 1.31
N THR A 417 -45.28 0.88 1.90
CA THR A 417 -45.26 1.23 3.32
C THR A 417 -45.93 2.59 3.55
N ASP A 418 -46.32 2.86 4.80
CA ASP A 418 -47.07 4.09 5.13
C ASP A 418 -46.26 5.36 4.84
N ASP A 419 -44.93 5.30 4.99
CA ASP A 419 -44.02 6.39 4.63
C ASP A 419 -44.10 6.74 3.14
N ILE A 420 -44.14 5.71 2.27
CA ILE A 420 -44.23 5.90 0.81
C ILE A 420 -45.60 6.45 0.44
N ARG A 421 -46.69 5.92 1.02
CA ARG A 421 -48.06 6.41 0.77
C ARG A 421 -48.21 7.89 1.16
N LYS A 422 -47.58 8.29 2.26
CA LYS A 422 -47.58 9.67 2.74
C LYS A 422 -46.78 10.59 1.81
N ALA A 423 -45.61 10.16 1.37
CA ALA A 423 -44.75 10.97 0.48
C ALA A 423 -45.31 11.05 -0.95
N TYR A 424 -45.96 10.00 -1.44
CA TYR A 424 -46.50 9.90 -2.79
C TYR A 424 -47.99 9.55 -2.79
N PRO A 425 -48.87 10.54 -2.54
CA PRO A 425 -50.31 10.32 -2.61
C PRO A 425 -50.71 9.82 -4.01
N ARG A 426 -51.49 8.74 -4.06
CA ARG A 426 -51.88 7.98 -5.28
C ARG A 426 -50.81 7.04 -5.83
N ALA A 427 -49.73 6.74 -5.12
CA ALA A 427 -48.87 5.61 -5.47
C ALA A 427 -49.68 4.30 -5.40
N THR A 428 -49.56 3.47 -6.43
CA THR A 428 -50.19 2.15 -6.49
C THR A 428 -49.21 1.06 -6.06
N THR A 429 -47.95 1.21 -6.42
CA THR A 429 -46.83 0.37 -5.99
C THR A 429 -45.51 1.12 -6.15
N TRP A 430 -44.41 0.54 -5.69
CA TRP A 430 -43.07 1.02 -6.00
C TRP A 430 -42.16 -0.12 -6.41
N ARG A 431 -41.16 0.22 -7.20
CA ARG A 431 -40.25 -0.76 -7.81
C ARG A 431 -38.81 -0.31 -7.73
N THR A 432 -37.93 -1.29 -7.70
CA THR A 432 -36.49 -1.08 -7.79
C THR A 432 -35.94 -1.75 -9.03
N PHE A 433 -35.02 -1.06 -9.70
CA PHE A 433 -34.44 -1.49 -10.96
C PHE A 433 -32.93 -1.57 -10.82
N TYR A 434 -32.39 -2.73 -11.17
CA TYR A 434 -30.98 -3.08 -11.05
C TYR A 434 -30.44 -3.39 -12.44
N SER A 435 -29.36 -2.73 -12.85
CA SER A 435 -28.77 -2.85 -14.18
C SER A 435 -27.28 -3.15 -14.16
N HIS A 436 -26.75 -3.51 -15.33
CA HIS A 436 -25.35 -3.86 -15.56
C HIS A 436 -24.90 -5.08 -14.73
N LEU A 437 -25.80 -6.03 -14.43
CA LEU A 437 -25.43 -7.25 -13.71
C LEU A 437 -24.38 -8.03 -14.51
N ALA A 438 -23.51 -8.77 -13.82
CA ALA A 438 -22.44 -9.56 -14.44
C ALA A 438 -23.00 -10.62 -15.39
N GLU A 439 -24.13 -11.20 -15.01
CA GLU A 439 -24.86 -12.22 -15.75
C GLU A 439 -26.35 -12.14 -15.42
N LYS A 440 -27.16 -12.94 -16.12
CA LYS A 440 -28.58 -13.06 -15.86
C LYS A 440 -28.82 -13.59 -14.44
N SER A 441 -29.68 -12.93 -13.67
CA SER A 441 -30.06 -13.41 -12.33
C SER A 441 -30.69 -14.81 -12.42
N PRO A 442 -30.42 -15.73 -11.47
CA PRO A 442 -31.13 -17.00 -11.39
C PRO A 442 -32.60 -16.84 -10.95
N LEU A 443 -33.01 -15.65 -10.50
CA LEU A 443 -34.37 -15.37 -10.03
C LEU A 443 -35.27 -14.97 -11.21
N GLY A 444 -36.26 -15.81 -11.52
CA GLY A 444 -37.24 -15.53 -12.57
C GLY A 444 -38.34 -14.55 -12.14
N ALA A 445 -39.12 -14.05 -13.10
CA ALA A 445 -40.32 -13.27 -12.82
C ALA A 445 -41.32 -14.08 -11.97
N GLY A 446 -41.99 -13.41 -11.03
CA GLY A 446 -42.90 -14.01 -10.05
C GLY A 446 -42.24 -14.55 -8.78
N VAL A 447 -40.90 -14.62 -8.73
CA VAL A 447 -40.18 -15.09 -7.54
C VAL A 447 -40.25 -14.04 -6.43
N LYS A 448 -40.69 -14.46 -5.24
CA LYS A 448 -40.60 -13.64 -4.03
C LYS A 448 -39.15 -13.58 -3.54
N VAL A 449 -38.74 -12.40 -3.12
CA VAL A 449 -37.42 -12.14 -2.56
C VAL A 449 -37.53 -11.47 -1.21
N SER A 450 -36.65 -11.84 -0.30
CA SER A 450 -36.51 -11.16 0.99
C SER A 450 -35.52 -10.01 0.90
N VAL A 451 -35.66 -9.03 1.80
CA VAL A 451 -34.69 -7.97 2.02
C VAL A 451 -33.29 -8.56 2.21
N ASN A 452 -32.29 -7.94 1.57
CA ASN A 452 -30.89 -8.35 1.59
C ASN A 452 -30.58 -9.72 0.94
N GLN A 453 -31.55 -10.33 0.24
CA GLN A 453 -31.32 -11.53 -0.57
C GLN A 453 -30.46 -11.19 -1.79
N LYS A 454 -29.47 -12.05 -2.10
CA LYS A 454 -28.62 -11.91 -3.29
C LYS A 454 -29.45 -12.08 -4.57
N LEU A 455 -29.35 -11.10 -5.45
CA LEU A 455 -30.00 -11.04 -6.76
C LEU A 455 -29.03 -11.43 -7.89
N GLY A 456 -27.75 -11.12 -7.71
CA GLY A 456 -26.70 -11.33 -8.70
C GLY A 456 -25.41 -10.66 -8.25
N GLU A 457 -24.53 -10.37 -9.20
CA GLU A 457 -23.24 -9.71 -8.96
C GLU A 457 -23.12 -8.45 -9.80
N ILE A 458 -22.38 -7.47 -9.27
CA ILE A 458 -22.05 -6.24 -10.00
C ILE A 458 -21.25 -6.61 -11.24
N GLY A 459 -21.68 -6.13 -12.40
CA GLY A 459 -21.03 -6.38 -13.68
C GLY A 459 -20.78 -5.11 -14.47
N SER A 460 -20.55 -5.31 -15.76
CA SER A 460 -20.34 -4.23 -16.74
C SER A 460 -21.03 -4.54 -18.07
N THR A 461 -22.12 -5.32 -18.06
CA THR A 461 -22.86 -5.69 -19.27
C THR A 461 -23.65 -4.50 -19.82
N GLY A 462 -23.92 -4.49 -21.13
CA GLY A 462 -24.55 -3.35 -21.81
C GLY A 462 -23.59 -2.18 -22.04
N ALA A 463 -24.15 -0.98 -22.22
CA ALA A 463 -23.39 0.25 -22.44
C ALA A 463 -22.89 0.84 -21.11
N SER A 464 -21.78 0.29 -20.60
CA SER A 464 -21.14 0.71 -19.35
C SER A 464 -19.69 1.15 -19.58
N THR A 465 -19.24 2.16 -18.83
CA THR A 465 -17.84 2.61 -18.83
C THR A 465 -16.93 1.78 -17.91
N GLY A 466 -17.49 0.86 -17.14
CA GLY A 466 -16.76 -0.06 -16.26
C GLY A 466 -17.67 -0.71 -15.20
N PRO A 467 -17.19 -1.72 -14.45
CA PRO A 467 -18.03 -2.43 -13.49
C PRO A 467 -18.69 -1.56 -12.41
N HIS A 468 -20.02 -1.44 -12.44
CA HIS A 468 -20.84 -0.73 -11.46
C HIS A 468 -22.30 -1.23 -11.49
N LEU A 469 -23.05 -0.96 -10.43
CA LEU A 469 -24.50 -1.13 -10.38
C LEU A 469 -25.17 0.20 -10.71
N HIS A 470 -26.00 0.24 -11.76
CA HIS A 470 -26.96 1.33 -11.97
C HIS A 470 -28.26 0.96 -11.26
N PHE A 471 -28.67 1.78 -10.28
CA PHE A 471 -29.81 1.52 -9.40
C PHE A 471 -30.86 2.64 -9.45
N GLU A 472 -32.12 2.27 -9.61
CA GLU A 472 -33.25 3.20 -9.62
C GLU A 472 -34.34 2.82 -8.62
N VAL A 473 -35.05 3.84 -8.14
CA VAL A 473 -36.32 3.71 -7.41
C VAL A 473 -37.42 4.37 -8.22
N ARG A 474 -38.48 3.62 -8.51
CA ARG A 474 -39.60 3.99 -9.38
C ARG A 474 -40.91 3.94 -8.59
N ILE A 475 -41.64 5.05 -8.55
CA ILE A 475 -42.93 5.15 -7.87
C ILE A 475 -44.04 5.11 -8.91
N LEU A 476 -44.80 4.02 -8.97
CA LEU A 476 -45.90 3.88 -9.92
C LEU A 476 -47.10 4.67 -9.42
N ARG A 477 -47.57 5.62 -10.22
CA ARG A 477 -48.72 6.48 -9.89
C ARG A 477 -49.32 7.13 -11.14
N PRO A 478 -50.62 7.43 -11.15
CA PRO A 478 -51.22 8.17 -12.25
C PRO A 478 -50.67 9.59 -12.34
N GLY A 479 -50.24 10.00 -13.55
CA GLY A 479 -49.60 11.27 -13.83
C GLY A 479 -48.08 11.27 -13.68
N GLY A 480 -47.45 10.10 -13.50
CA GLY A 480 -45.98 9.98 -13.44
C GLY A 480 -45.32 10.39 -14.75
N LYS A 481 -44.09 10.91 -14.67
CA LYS A 481 -43.36 11.47 -15.82
C LYS A 481 -42.91 10.42 -16.85
N TYR A 482 -42.67 9.18 -16.39
CA TYR A 482 -42.19 8.07 -17.21
C TYR A 482 -43.27 7.02 -17.43
N TYR A 483 -43.08 6.18 -18.44
CA TYR A 483 -44.01 5.14 -18.85
C TYR A 483 -43.27 3.81 -18.94
N GLY A 484 -43.88 2.76 -18.40
CA GLY A 484 -43.44 1.37 -18.54
C GLY A 484 -44.62 0.48 -18.95
N THR A 485 -44.39 -0.83 -19.01
CA THR A 485 -45.43 -1.81 -19.35
C THR A 485 -46.62 -1.77 -18.42
N ASP A 486 -46.38 -1.42 -17.15
CA ASP A 486 -47.39 -1.46 -16.08
C ASP A 486 -47.94 -0.07 -15.72
N GLY A 487 -47.71 0.93 -16.59
CA GLY A 487 -48.26 2.28 -16.47
C GLY A 487 -47.22 3.36 -16.20
N GLN A 488 -47.68 4.47 -15.62
CA GLN A 488 -46.87 5.65 -15.37
C GLN A 488 -46.13 5.58 -14.04
N PHE A 489 -44.90 6.10 -14.01
CA PHE A 489 -44.10 6.17 -12.80
C PHE A 489 -43.19 7.39 -12.76
N ASP A 490 -42.78 7.76 -11.55
CA ASP A 490 -41.74 8.76 -11.29
C ASP A 490 -40.45 8.08 -10.86
N LYS A 491 -39.30 8.51 -11.39
CA LYS A 491 -37.99 8.14 -10.87
C LYS A 491 -37.59 9.12 -9.77
N ILE A 492 -37.17 8.62 -8.62
CA ILE A 492 -36.79 9.44 -7.47
C ILE A 492 -35.34 9.22 -7.09
N ASN A 493 -34.73 10.16 -6.36
CA ASN A 493 -33.38 9.96 -5.83
C ASN A 493 -33.41 8.86 -4.75
N PRO A 494 -32.74 7.71 -4.96
CA PRO A 494 -32.75 6.62 -3.98
C PRO A 494 -31.98 6.94 -2.70
N PHE A 495 -31.07 7.91 -2.74
CA PHE A 495 -30.19 8.30 -1.63
C PHE A 495 -30.13 9.83 -1.50
N PRO A 496 -31.20 10.49 -1.04
CA PRO A 496 -31.33 11.95 -1.08
C PRO A 496 -30.51 12.68 0.00
N ARG A 497 -30.14 11.99 1.09
CA ARG A 497 -29.44 12.60 2.23
C ARG A 497 -28.02 12.06 2.34
N LYS A 498 -27.09 12.96 2.63
CA LYS A 498 -25.67 12.64 2.88
C LYS A 498 -25.31 13.13 4.28
N ARG A 499 -24.80 12.23 5.13
CA ARG A 499 -24.30 12.54 6.47
C ARG A 499 -22.99 13.35 6.37
N PRO A 500 -22.77 14.33 7.28
CA PRO A 500 -21.50 15.03 7.35
C PRO A 500 -20.37 14.07 7.74
N LYS A 501 -19.19 14.27 7.17
CA LYS A 501 -17.98 13.51 7.53
C LYS A 501 -17.60 13.90 8.96
N VAL A 502 -17.64 12.95 9.89
CA VAL A 502 -17.18 13.21 11.27
C VAL A 502 -15.67 13.47 11.20
N SER A 503 -15.23 14.69 11.47
CA SER A 503 -13.82 14.97 11.68
C SER A 503 -13.40 14.27 12.97
N ARG A 504 -12.63 13.18 12.85
CA ARG A 504 -11.86 12.72 13.99
C ARG A 504 -10.79 13.77 14.24
N ASN A 505 -11.07 14.72 15.14
CA ASN A 505 -10.01 15.44 15.82
C ASN A 505 -9.17 14.40 16.55
N LEU A 506 -8.05 14.00 15.94
CA LEU A 506 -7.01 13.23 16.61
C LEU A 506 -6.25 14.21 17.52
N THR A 507 -6.89 14.59 18.62
CA THR A 507 -6.19 15.09 19.80
C THR A 507 -5.89 13.91 20.70
N ARG A 508 -4.67 13.37 20.58
CA ARG A 508 -3.78 13.07 21.71
C ARG A 508 -2.42 12.60 21.25
#